data_AF-A0A7C0UW62-F1
#
_entry.id   AF-A0A7C0UW62-F1
#
_cell.length_a   1.000
_cell.length_b   1.000
_cell.length_c   1.000
_cell.angle_alpha   90.00
_cell.angle_beta   90.00
_cell.angle_gamma   90.00
#
_symmetry.space_group_name_H-M   'P 1'
#
loop_
_entity.id
_entity.type
_entity.pdbx_description
1 polymer ?
#
loop_
_entity_poly.entity_id
_entity_poly.type
_entity_poly.pdbx_seq_one_letter_code
_entity_poly.pdbx_strand_id
1 'polypeptide(L)'
;MINILEKFVQKSITIIREARACYKNIGVLFSTGKDSVCLLDLIRKSFPEGRIPFKVIHLDTGEKFPEIYEFRDKLAEEWGFELIVARNEEGIKNTSPKNPFECCMARKTENLKKVIEKYGFDAIMVGIRRDEHYIRNLERYFSPRDKEGRWKLLRPKTPEEMNKGDSPFVYHQEVELSGWNIFQTDFLNAHHVRIHPLLHWTELDVWRYIQKENLPVNPLYFARNGKRYRSLGCMPCTKPIDSDADTVEKIIKELEKKRGGERVGRQQDKERIMRKLRALGYC
;
A
#
# COMPACT_ATOMS: atom_id res chain seq x y z
N MET A 1 -8.87 3.42 -30.04
CA MET A 1 -9.40 3.20 -28.67
C MET A 1 -8.25 3.27 -27.69
N ILE A 2 -8.30 4.16 -26.69
CA ILE A 2 -7.24 4.24 -25.66
C ILE A 2 -7.35 3.02 -24.75
N ASN A 3 -6.25 2.28 -24.58
CA ASN A 3 -6.14 1.15 -23.66
C ASN A 3 -6.42 1.62 -22.21
N ILE A 4 -7.35 0.98 -21.50
CA ILE A 4 -7.72 1.36 -20.12
C ILE A 4 -6.48 1.32 -19.20
N LEU A 5 -5.62 0.33 -19.38
CA LEU A 5 -4.42 0.18 -18.57
C LEU A 5 -3.47 1.37 -18.74
N GLU A 6 -3.37 1.93 -19.95
CA GLU A 6 -2.56 3.13 -20.20
C GLU A 6 -3.14 4.35 -19.49
N LYS A 7 -4.46 4.51 -19.43
CA LYS A 7 -5.08 5.57 -18.62
C LYS A 7 -4.74 5.42 -17.14
N PHE A 8 -4.72 4.19 -16.63
CA PHE A 8 -4.39 3.92 -15.24
C PHE A 8 -2.93 4.21 -14.92
N VAL A 9 -2.01 3.82 -15.82
CA VAL A 9 -0.58 4.16 -15.74
C VAL A 9 -0.40 5.68 -15.75
N GLN A 10 -1.00 6.39 -16.69
CA GLN A 10 -0.89 7.85 -16.77
C GLN A 10 -1.40 8.53 -15.50
N LYS A 11 -2.56 8.10 -14.98
CA LYS A 11 -3.10 8.65 -13.73
C LYS A 11 -2.15 8.41 -12.55
N SER A 12 -1.58 7.21 -12.43
CA SER A 12 -0.60 6.91 -11.38
C SER A 12 0.67 7.76 -11.51
N ILE A 13 1.19 7.97 -12.72
CA ILE A 13 2.33 8.86 -12.98
C ILE A 13 1.98 10.30 -12.60
N THR A 14 0.79 10.79 -12.94
CA THR A 14 0.33 12.13 -12.52
C THR A 14 0.36 12.27 -11.01
N ILE A 15 -0.18 11.30 -10.26
CA ILE A 15 -0.18 11.33 -8.78
C ILE A 15 1.24 11.29 -8.22
N ILE A 16 2.14 10.49 -8.80
CA ILE A 16 3.55 10.40 -8.36
C ILE A 16 4.28 11.73 -8.59
N ARG A 17 4.07 12.36 -9.75
CA ARG A 17 4.67 13.66 -10.08
C ARG A 17 4.11 14.80 -9.24
N GLU A 18 2.80 14.80 -9.01
CA GLU A 18 2.12 15.75 -8.11
C GLU A 18 2.70 15.64 -6.69
N ALA A 19 2.83 14.42 -6.17
CA ALA A 19 3.46 14.21 -4.87
C ALA A 19 4.90 14.75 -4.83
N ARG A 20 5.71 14.52 -5.86
CA ARG A 20 7.06 15.07 -5.93
C ARG A 20 7.09 16.60 -5.97
N ALA A 21 6.08 17.23 -6.57
CA ALA A 21 5.96 18.68 -6.63
C ALA A 21 5.56 19.28 -5.27
N CYS A 22 4.69 18.60 -4.52
CA CYS A 22 4.15 19.11 -3.25
C CYS A 22 4.99 18.78 -2.01
N TYR A 23 5.72 17.67 -2.00
CA TYR A 23 6.43 17.17 -0.81
C TYR A 23 7.95 17.07 -1.03
N LYS A 24 8.71 17.33 0.02
CA LYS A 24 10.18 17.39 -0.04
C LYS A 24 10.81 16.04 0.28
N ASN A 25 10.33 15.36 1.32
CA ASN A 25 10.92 14.14 1.87
C ASN A 25 9.94 12.96 1.73
N ILE A 26 9.95 12.35 0.54
CA ILE A 26 9.05 11.24 0.22
C ILE A 26 9.74 9.89 0.49
N GLY A 27 9.07 9.05 1.27
CA GLY A 27 9.39 7.62 1.41
C GLY A 27 8.42 6.73 0.62
N VAL A 28 8.85 5.55 0.21
CA VAL A 28 8.01 4.58 -0.53
C VAL A 28 7.96 3.26 0.22
N LEU A 29 6.78 2.80 0.63
CA LEU A 29 6.64 1.49 1.28
C LEU A 29 6.76 0.36 0.26
N PHE A 30 7.71 -0.54 0.50
CA PHE A 30 7.96 -1.72 -0.33
C PHE A 30 7.79 -3.01 0.47
N SER A 31 6.70 -3.73 0.19
CA SER A 31 6.34 -4.96 0.88
C SER A 31 6.81 -6.23 0.18
N THR A 32 7.45 -6.09 -1.00
CA THR A 32 7.75 -7.14 -1.99
C THR A 32 6.51 -7.84 -2.58
N GLY A 33 5.32 -7.30 -2.31
CA GLY A 33 4.11 -7.73 -2.99
C GLY A 33 4.03 -7.15 -4.40
N LYS A 34 3.24 -7.81 -5.25
CA LYS A 34 2.99 -7.42 -6.65
C LYS A 34 2.65 -5.93 -6.81
N ASP A 35 1.82 -5.39 -5.93
CA ASP A 35 1.38 -3.98 -5.95
C ASP A 35 2.54 -3.02 -5.70
N SER A 36 3.40 -3.34 -4.73
CA SER A 36 4.56 -2.50 -4.41
C SER A 36 5.65 -2.55 -5.48
N VAL A 37 5.77 -3.66 -6.21
CA VAL A 37 6.66 -3.75 -7.38
C VAL A 37 6.13 -2.87 -8.52
N CYS A 38 4.83 -2.94 -8.82
CA CYS A 38 4.22 -2.05 -9.82
C CYS A 38 4.37 -0.58 -9.44
N LEU A 39 4.20 -0.23 -8.16
CA LEU A 39 4.43 1.15 -7.69
C LEU A 39 5.87 1.60 -7.95
N LEU A 40 6.87 0.76 -7.63
CA LEU A 40 8.27 1.10 -7.89
C LEU A 40 8.55 1.25 -9.39
N ASP A 41 8.01 0.39 -10.24
CA ASP A 41 8.16 0.52 -11.69
C ASP A 41 7.49 1.80 -12.24
N LEU A 42 6.29 2.15 -11.75
CA LEU A 42 5.63 3.41 -12.10
C LEU A 42 6.45 4.64 -11.66
N ILE A 43 7.15 4.54 -10.52
CA ILE A 43 8.10 5.57 -10.09
C ILE A 43 9.27 5.64 -11.08
N ARG A 44 9.88 4.51 -11.45
CA ARG A 44 10.96 4.47 -12.46
C ARG A 44 10.52 5.12 -13.77
N LYS A 45 9.29 4.87 -14.25
CA LYS A 45 8.73 5.50 -15.45
C LYS A 45 8.40 6.98 -15.28
N SER A 46 8.18 7.44 -14.05
CA SER A 46 7.84 8.84 -13.77
C SER A 46 9.03 9.78 -13.89
N PHE A 47 10.26 9.27 -13.73
CA PHE A 47 11.49 10.06 -13.65
C PHE A 47 12.52 9.65 -14.73
N PRO A 48 13.44 10.56 -15.11
CA PRO A 48 14.46 10.26 -16.11
C PRO A 48 15.31 9.04 -15.75
N GLU A 49 15.79 8.33 -16.76
CA GLU A 49 16.73 7.20 -16.64
C GLU A 49 16.23 6.02 -15.80
N GLY A 50 14.93 5.94 -15.51
CA GLY A 50 14.38 4.83 -14.73
C GLY A 50 14.81 4.86 -13.26
N ARG A 51 15.20 6.01 -12.73
CA ARG A 51 15.66 6.15 -11.34
C ARG A 51 14.49 6.16 -10.35
N ILE A 52 14.75 5.72 -9.13
CA ILE A 52 13.85 5.88 -7.98
C ILE A 52 14.44 6.97 -7.07
N PRO A 53 13.97 8.23 -7.16
CA PRO A 53 14.56 9.35 -6.43
C PRO A 53 14.11 9.43 -4.97
N PHE A 54 13.60 8.33 -4.41
CA PHE A 54 12.99 8.26 -3.09
C PHE A 54 13.62 7.14 -2.28
N LYS A 55 13.61 7.29 -0.96
CA LYS A 55 14.02 6.22 -0.07
C LYS A 55 12.93 5.15 -0.01
N VAL A 56 13.30 3.92 -0.33
CA VAL A 56 12.39 2.78 -0.31
C VAL A 56 12.46 2.12 1.05
N ILE A 57 11.31 1.86 1.68
CA ILE A 57 11.22 1.42 3.08
C ILE A 57 10.60 0.04 3.12
N HIS A 58 11.34 -0.91 3.67
CA HIS A 58 10.83 -2.24 3.99
C HIS A 58 10.70 -2.40 5.51
N LEU A 59 9.46 -2.50 5.99
CA LEU A 59 9.18 -2.81 7.40
C LEU A 59 9.41 -4.30 7.65
N ASP A 60 10.54 -4.64 8.25
CA ASP A 60 10.89 -5.99 8.64
C ASP A 60 10.23 -6.35 9.98
N THR A 61 9.45 -7.42 9.96
CA THR A 61 8.73 -7.93 11.14
C THR A 61 9.44 -9.11 11.80
N GLY A 62 10.53 -9.60 11.22
CA GLY A 62 11.26 -10.80 11.65
C GLY A 62 10.56 -12.14 11.37
N GLU A 63 9.46 -12.12 10.61
CA GLU A 63 8.55 -13.27 10.43
C GLU A 63 8.08 -13.39 8.98
N LYS A 64 8.89 -12.93 8.02
CA LYS A 64 8.55 -13.02 6.59
C LYS A 64 9.13 -14.29 6.00
N PHE A 65 8.59 -14.68 4.85
CA PHE A 65 9.12 -15.79 4.08
C PHE A 65 10.56 -15.50 3.63
N PRO A 66 11.48 -16.48 3.63
CA PRO A 66 12.82 -16.31 3.07
C PRO A 66 12.82 -15.74 1.65
N GLU A 67 11.88 -16.19 0.81
CA GLU A 67 11.73 -15.72 -0.57
C GLU A 67 11.34 -14.24 -0.65
N ILE A 68 10.76 -13.65 0.41
CA ILE A 68 10.51 -12.21 0.48
C ILE A 68 11.83 -11.46 0.68
N TYR A 69 12.72 -11.95 1.54
CA TYR A 69 14.01 -11.31 1.78
C TYR A 69 14.92 -11.42 0.56
N GLU A 70 15.04 -12.61 -0.02
CA GLU A 70 15.84 -12.84 -1.24
C GLU A 70 15.37 -11.96 -2.40
N PHE A 71 14.05 -11.91 -2.64
CA PHE A 71 13.49 -11.08 -3.71
C PHE A 71 13.68 -9.58 -3.44
N ARG A 72 13.56 -9.14 -2.17
CA ARG A 72 13.80 -7.74 -1.79
C ARG A 72 15.21 -7.31 -2.13
N ASP A 73 16.19 -8.09 -1.71
CA ASP A 73 17.61 -7.75 -1.81
C ASP A 73 18.06 -7.78 -3.26
N LYS A 74 17.67 -8.83 -3.99
CA LYS A 74 17.88 -8.93 -5.44
C LYS A 74 17.31 -7.72 -6.19
N LEU A 75 16.06 -7.35 -5.92
CA LEU A 75 15.42 -6.24 -6.63
C LEU A 75 16.06 -4.89 -6.29
N ALA A 76 16.47 -4.69 -5.03
CA ALA A 76 17.15 -3.46 -4.60
C ALA A 76 18.49 -3.28 -5.32
N GLU A 77 19.25 -4.37 -5.48
CA GLU A 77 20.50 -4.39 -6.23
C GLU A 77 20.27 -4.16 -7.73
N GLU A 78 19.40 -4.96 -8.36
CA GLU A 78 19.12 -4.88 -9.80
C GLU A 78 18.56 -3.51 -10.22
N TRP A 79 17.75 -2.88 -9.36
CA TRP A 79 17.10 -1.61 -9.67
C TRP A 79 17.82 -0.40 -9.07
N GLY A 80 18.86 -0.60 -8.26
CA GLY A 80 19.75 0.43 -7.74
C GLY A 80 19.07 1.49 -6.87
N PHE A 81 18.10 1.11 -6.03
CA PHE A 81 17.40 2.07 -5.14
C PHE A 81 17.89 2.00 -3.68
N GLU A 82 17.84 3.13 -2.98
CA GLU A 82 18.18 3.20 -1.55
C GLU A 82 17.11 2.49 -0.71
N LEU A 83 17.45 1.31 -0.18
CA LEU A 83 16.57 0.51 0.66
C LEU A 83 16.85 0.72 2.16
N ILE A 84 15.87 1.27 2.87
CA ILE A 84 15.82 1.29 4.33
C ILE A 84 15.11 0.02 4.83
N VAL A 85 15.87 -0.87 5.46
CA VAL A 85 15.30 -1.99 6.23
C VAL A 85 15.04 -1.52 7.65
N ALA A 86 13.77 -1.40 8.01
CA ALA A 86 13.35 -0.90 9.32
C ALA A 86 12.79 -2.03 10.18
N ARG A 87 13.42 -2.28 11.32
CA ARG A 87 13.07 -3.35 12.25
C ARG A 87 12.86 -2.81 13.66
N ASN A 88 11.76 -3.18 14.29
CA ASN A 88 11.47 -2.83 15.69
C ASN A 88 11.81 -4.02 16.60
N GLU A 89 13.05 -4.11 17.07
CA GLU A 89 13.52 -5.25 17.89
C GLU A 89 12.74 -5.39 19.20
N GLU A 90 12.39 -4.27 19.84
CA GLU A 90 11.55 -4.26 21.04
C GLU A 90 10.18 -4.85 20.75
N GLY A 91 9.54 -4.42 19.65
CA GLY A 91 8.27 -4.99 19.19
C GLY A 91 8.37 -6.47 18.87
N ILE A 92 9.49 -6.94 18.30
CA ILE A 92 9.71 -8.36 18.02
C ILE A 92 9.83 -9.18 19.30
N LYS A 93 10.58 -8.69 20.29
CA LYS A 93 10.77 -9.36 21.60
C LYS A 93 9.47 -9.41 22.41
N ASN A 94 8.69 -8.33 22.40
CA ASN A 94 7.57 -8.14 23.33
C ASN A 94 6.20 -8.57 22.75
N THR A 95 6.11 -8.90 21.46
CA THR A 95 4.84 -9.30 20.84
C THR A 95 4.94 -10.63 20.12
N SER A 96 3.81 -11.31 19.93
CA SER A 96 3.73 -12.59 19.23
C SER A 96 2.72 -12.54 18.08
N PRO A 97 2.96 -13.20 16.94
CA PRO A 97 1.96 -13.39 15.88
C PRO A 97 0.64 -14.01 16.36
N LYS A 98 0.63 -14.69 17.52
CA LYS A 98 -0.57 -15.22 18.17
C LYS A 98 -1.58 -14.14 18.56
N ASN A 99 -1.12 -12.91 18.82
CA ASN A 99 -1.97 -11.73 19.01
C ASN A 99 -1.75 -10.76 17.82
N PRO A 100 -2.56 -10.89 16.73
CA PRO A 100 -2.31 -10.16 15.51
C PRO A 100 -2.38 -8.64 15.65
N PHE A 101 -3.20 -8.14 16.58
CA PHE A 101 -3.36 -6.70 16.81
C PHE A 101 -2.08 -6.10 17.39
N GLU A 102 -1.63 -6.58 18.55
CA GLU A 102 -0.42 -6.09 19.22
C GLU A 102 0.81 -6.26 18.35
N CYS A 103 0.96 -7.43 17.72
CA CYS A 103 2.07 -7.70 16.80
C CYS A 103 2.10 -6.74 15.61
N CYS A 104 0.96 -6.50 14.94
CA CYS A 104 0.92 -5.54 13.83
C CYS A 104 1.14 -4.10 14.28
N MET A 105 0.61 -3.71 15.45
CA MET A 105 0.83 -2.38 16.00
C MET A 105 2.30 -2.12 16.29
N ALA A 106 2.95 -3.01 17.03
CA ALA A 106 4.35 -2.82 17.40
C ALA A 106 5.30 -2.97 16.20
N ARG A 107 5.16 -4.06 15.43
CA ARG A 107 6.15 -4.39 14.39
C ARG A 107 5.95 -3.62 13.07
N LYS A 108 4.78 -3.03 12.83
CA LYS A 108 4.49 -2.25 11.61
C LYS A 108 4.14 -0.81 11.90
N THR A 109 3.08 -0.55 12.67
CA THR A 109 2.56 0.81 12.87
C THR A 109 3.56 1.68 13.64
N GLU A 110 4.02 1.23 14.80
CA GLU A 110 5.00 1.96 15.62
C GLU A 110 6.38 2.01 14.97
N ASN A 111 6.79 0.90 14.34
CA ASN A 111 8.04 0.86 13.56
C ASN A 111 8.04 1.92 12.46
N LEU A 112 6.94 2.04 11.72
CA LEU A 112 6.79 3.06 10.68
C LEU A 112 6.80 4.48 11.23
N LYS A 113 6.19 4.73 12.40
CA LYS A 113 6.30 6.03 13.07
C LYS A 113 7.75 6.38 13.39
N LYS A 114 8.50 5.44 13.98
CA LYS A 114 9.94 5.62 14.27
C LYS A 114 10.74 5.95 13.01
N VAL A 115 10.43 5.30 11.88
CA VAL A 115 11.08 5.57 10.58
C VAL A 115 10.72 6.96 10.04
N ILE A 116 9.44 7.35 10.10
CA ILE A 116 8.98 8.66 9.63
C ILE A 116 9.69 9.78 10.39
N GLU A 117 9.75 9.69 11.71
CA GLU A 117 10.45 10.65 12.57
C GLU A 117 11.96 10.67 12.28
N LYS A 118 12.60 9.49 12.22
CA LYS A 118 14.06 9.38 12.02
C LYS A 118 14.54 10.00 10.70
N TYR A 119 13.76 9.85 9.62
CA TYR A 119 14.15 10.33 8.30
C TYR A 119 13.44 11.62 7.89
N GLY A 120 12.56 12.16 8.74
CA GLY A 120 11.81 13.40 8.48
C GLY A 120 10.91 13.32 7.25
N PHE A 121 10.25 12.17 7.03
CA PHE A 121 9.36 11.98 5.88
C PHE A 121 8.07 12.79 6.04
N ASP A 122 7.82 13.73 5.13
CA ASP A 122 6.57 14.51 5.05
C ASP A 122 5.50 13.81 4.21
N ALA A 123 5.90 12.80 3.42
CA ALA A 123 5.01 12.00 2.60
C ALA A 123 5.47 10.54 2.48
N ILE A 124 4.52 9.61 2.45
CA ILE A 124 4.78 8.18 2.24
C ILE A 124 3.86 7.62 1.14
N MET A 125 4.45 7.15 0.05
CA MET A 125 3.73 6.42 -1.00
C MET A 125 3.47 4.97 -0.58
N VAL A 126 2.25 4.49 -0.81
CA VAL A 126 1.82 3.14 -0.46
C VAL A 126 1.07 2.50 -1.63
N GLY A 127 1.45 1.27 -1.99
CA GLY A 127 0.80 0.48 -3.04
C GLY A 127 -0.48 -0.20 -2.55
N ILE A 128 -1.53 0.57 -2.27
CA ILE A 128 -2.86 0.06 -1.96
C ILE A 128 -3.87 0.39 -3.07
N ARG A 129 -4.92 -0.42 -3.16
CA ARG A 129 -6.03 -0.32 -4.09
C ARG A 129 -7.38 -0.35 -3.37
N ARG A 130 -8.41 0.21 -4.00
CA ARG A 130 -9.78 0.19 -3.44
C ARG A 130 -10.38 -1.21 -3.43
N ASP A 131 -10.14 -2.01 -4.47
CA ASP A 131 -10.72 -3.33 -4.63
C ASP A 131 -10.14 -4.39 -3.66
N GLU A 132 -9.00 -4.13 -3.02
CA GLU A 132 -8.36 -5.07 -2.09
C GLU A 132 -9.20 -5.38 -0.85
N HIS A 133 -9.90 -4.37 -0.30
CA HIS A 133 -10.69 -4.52 0.92
C HIS A 133 -11.72 -3.39 1.04
N TYR A 134 -12.94 -3.67 1.50
CA TYR A 134 -14.05 -2.71 1.53
C TYR A 134 -13.72 -1.37 2.20
N ILE A 135 -12.93 -1.38 3.29
CA ILE A 135 -12.53 -0.15 4.00
C ILE A 135 -11.59 0.75 3.19
N ARG A 136 -10.91 0.21 2.16
CA ARG A 136 -10.05 0.97 1.25
C ARG A 136 -10.85 1.79 0.25
N ASN A 137 -12.14 1.49 0.05
CA ASN A 137 -13.03 2.33 -0.77
C ASN A 137 -13.15 3.77 -0.25
N LEU A 138 -12.97 3.96 1.06
CA LEU A 138 -13.02 5.29 1.67
C LEU A 138 -11.74 6.11 1.42
N GLU A 139 -10.62 5.48 1.06
CA GLU A 139 -9.35 6.20 0.89
C GLU A 139 -9.38 7.23 -0.24
N ARG A 140 -8.48 8.18 -0.05
CA ARG A 140 -8.20 9.30 -0.94
C ARG A 140 -6.80 9.15 -1.51
N TYR A 141 -6.51 9.77 -2.65
CA TYR A 141 -5.19 9.68 -3.28
C TYR A 141 -4.11 10.31 -2.41
N PHE A 142 -4.43 11.43 -1.77
CA PHE A 142 -3.61 12.06 -0.74
C PHE A 142 -4.38 12.00 0.57
N SER A 143 -3.78 11.45 1.61
CA SER A 143 -4.51 11.07 2.82
C SER A 143 -3.72 11.56 4.04
N PRO A 144 -4.10 12.69 4.66
CA PRO A 144 -3.33 13.31 5.73
C PRO A 144 -3.33 12.44 6.99
N ARG A 145 -2.25 12.54 7.76
CA ARG A 145 -2.06 11.81 9.01
C ARG A 145 -1.65 12.76 10.12
N ASP A 146 -2.18 12.56 11.31
CA ASP A 146 -1.68 13.25 12.51
C ASP A 146 -0.34 12.64 12.98
N LYS A 147 0.25 13.20 14.05
CA LYS A 147 1.52 12.74 14.62
C LYS A 147 1.44 11.29 15.10
N GLU A 148 0.27 10.86 15.57
CA GLU A 148 0.01 9.48 15.94
C GLU A 148 -0.27 8.58 14.72
N GLY A 149 -0.14 9.10 13.50
CA GLY A 149 -0.39 8.39 12.26
C GLY A 149 -1.86 8.12 11.99
N ARG A 150 -2.80 8.70 12.75
CA ARG A 150 -4.23 8.46 12.59
C ARG A 150 -4.77 9.24 11.40
N TRP A 151 -5.84 8.71 10.82
CA TRP A 151 -6.60 9.39 9.79
C TRP A 151 -7.97 9.78 10.33
N LYS A 152 -8.28 11.08 10.28
CA LYS A 152 -9.58 11.62 10.67
C LYS A 152 -10.24 12.18 9.41
N LEU A 153 -11.13 11.38 8.81
CA LEU A 153 -11.89 11.81 7.63
C LEU A 153 -13.06 12.73 8.01
N LEU A 154 -13.70 12.45 9.15
CA LEU A 154 -14.89 13.14 9.61
C LEU A 154 -14.88 13.25 11.14
N ARG A 155 -15.51 14.31 11.66
CA ARG A 155 -15.81 14.48 13.08
C ARG A 155 -17.28 14.85 13.27
N PRO A 156 -17.87 14.55 14.44
CA PRO A 156 -19.16 15.13 14.80
C PRO A 156 -19.07 16.67 14.80
N LYS A 157 -20.18 17.32 14.44
CA LYS A 157 -20.34 18.76 14.61
C LYS A 157 -20.33 19.14 16.09
N THR A 158 -19.81 20.33 16.38
CA THR A 158 -20.05 20.97 17.68
C THR A 158 -21.49 21.47 17.77
N PRO A 159 -22.04 21.75 18.97
CA PRO A 159 -23.38 22.32 19.11
C PRO A 159 -23.60 23.59 18.27
N GLU A 160 -22.57 24.42 18.11
CA GLU A 160 -22.60 25.65 17.30
C GLU A 160 -22.69 25.37 15.79
N GLU A 161 -22.16 24.24 15.32
CA GLU A 161 -22.17 23.84 13.92
C GLU A 161 -23.44 23.06 13.53
N MET A 162 -24.23 22.60 14.52
CA MET A 162 -25.44 21.82 14.27
C MET A 162 -26.45 22.55 13.39
N ASN A 163 -26.46 23.89 13.43
CA ASN A 163 -27.33 24.71 12.60
C ASN A 163 -26.86 24.87 11.14
N LYS A 164 -25.66 24.36 10.77
CA LYS A 164 -25.07 24.54 9.42
C LYS A 164 -25.30 23.33 8.51
N GLY A 165 -26.47 23.22 7.90
CA GLY A 165 -26.83 22.14 6.97
C GLY A 165 -27.07 20.77 7.63
N ASP A 166 -27.60 19.83 6.86
CA ASP A 166 -28.32 18.66 7.42
C ASP A 166 -27.42 17.50 7.90
N SER A 167 -26.13 17.51 7.56
CA SER A 167 -25.22 16.45 8.01
C SER A 167 -24.82 16.66 9.47
N PRO A 168 -24.86 15.64 10.35
CA PRO A 168 -24.36 15.75 11.72
C PRO A 168 -22.81 15.71 11.81
N PHE A 169 -22.11 15.61 10.67
CA PHE A 169 -20.66 15.49 10.61
C PHE A 169 -20.03 16.63 9.80
N VAL A 170 -18.78 16.94 10.13
CA VAL A 170 -17.89 17.81 9.35
C VAL A 170 -16.81 16.93 8.72
N TYR A 171 -16.60 17.08 7.41
CA TYR A 171 -15.48 16.46 6.71
C TYR A 171 -14.20 17.23 7.01
N HIS A 172 -13.15 16.52 7.43
CA HIS A 172 -11.82 17.09 7.64
C HIS A 172 -10.97 17.12 6.36
N GLN A 173 -11.43 16.41 5.33
CA GLN A 173 -10.79 16.32 4.04
C GLN A 173 -11.85 16.51 2.95
N GLU A 174 -11.54 17.37 1.99
CA GLU A 174 -12.44 17.72 0.90
C GLU A 174 -12.62 16.57 -0.11
N VAL A 175 -13.63 16.72 -0.96
CA VAL A 175 -13.87 15.77 -2.05
C VAL A 175 -12.79 15.91 -3.12
N GLU A 176 -12.09 14.82 -3.43
CA GLU A 176 -11.17 14.79 -4.57
C GLU A 176 -11.98 14.67 -5.88
N LEU A 177 -11.81 15.64 -6.79
CA LEU A 177 -12.35 15.58 -8.14
C LEU A 177 -11.46 14.69 -9.03
N SER A 178 -11.32 13.43 -8.61
CA SER A 178 -10.33 12.50 -9.15
C SER A 178 -10.54 12.09 -10.61
N GLY A 179 -11.69 12.39 -11.22
CA GLY A 179 -11.92 12.26 -12.66
C GLY A 179 -11.14 13.28 -13.49
N TRP A 180 -10.83 14.43 -12.91
CA TRP A 180 -10.05 15.53 -13.50
C TRP A 180 -8.62 15.62 -12.97
N ASN A 181 -8.19 14.65 -12.15
CA ASN A 181 -6.90 14.64 -11.47
C ASN A 181 -6.64 15.90 -10.61
N ILE A 182 -7.70 16.44 -10.00
CA ILE A 182 -7.59 17.54 -9.04
C ILE A 182 -7.64 16.93 -7.64
N PHE A 183 -6.57 17.13 -6.88
CA PHE A 183 -6.37 16.56 -5.56
C PHE A 183 -6.13 17.66 -4.53
N GLN A 184 -6.60 17.45 -3.31
CA GLN A 184 -6.14 18.24 -2.18
C GLN A 184 -4.76 17.74 -1.77
N THR A 185 -3.73 18.58 -1.89
CA THR A 185 -2.33 18.24 -1.56
C THR A 185 -1.78 19.06 -0.40
N ASP A 186 -2.37 20.23 -0.15
CA ASP A 186 -2.00 21.07 0.99
C ASP A 186 -2.82 20.72 2.25
N PHE A 187 -2.11 20.33 3.30
CA PHE A 187 -2.68 19.94 4.59
C PHE A 187 -1.86 20.57 5.72
N LEU A 188 -2.19 21.81 6.09
CA LEU A 188 -1.47 22.62 7.09
C LEU A 188 -1.21 21.91 8.43
N ASN A 189 -2.12 21.04 8.87
CA ASN A 189 -2.04 20.35 10.16
C ASN A 189 -1.66 18.87 10.06
N ALA A 190 -1.24 18.41 8.87
CA ALA A 190 -0.77 17.03 8.71
C ALA A 190 0.68 16.90 9.18
N HIS A 191 0.96 15.85 9.95
CA HIS A 191 2.33 15.45 10.26
C HIS A 191 3.01 14.85 9.03
N HIS A 192 2.28 14.02 8.30
CA HIS A 192 2.71 13.46 7.02
C HIS A 192 1.48 13.11 6.18
N VAL A 193 1.68 12.89 4.87
CA VAL A 193 0.62 12.50 3.94
C VAL A 193 0.87 11.11 3.39
N ARG A 194 -0.16 10.27 3.32
CA ARG A 194 -0.13 8.99 2.59
C ARG A 194 -0.60 9.20 1.17
N ILE A 195 0.20 8.73 0.22
CA ILE A 195 -0.07 8.88 -1.21
C ILE A 195 -0.35 7.49 -1.78
N HIS A 196 -1.42 7.36 -2.57
CA HIS A 196 -1.90 6.07 -3.08
C HIS A 196 -1.98 6.04 -4.62
N PRO A 197 -0.85 5.93 -5.35
CA PRO A 197 -0.87 6.01 -6.81
C PRO A 197 -1.66 4.90 -7.52
N LEU A 198 -1.85 3.76 -6.86
CA LEU A 198 -2.54 2.59 -7.41
C LEU A 198 -4.02 2.53 -7.06
N LEU A 199 -4.58 3.54 -6.38
CA LEU A 199 -5.89 3.42 -5.73
C LEU A 199 -7.06 3.05 -6.69
N HIS A 200 -6.96 3.40 -7.97
CA HIS A 200 -7.92 3.07 -9.04
C HIS A 200 -7.68 1.76 -9.79
N TRP A 201 -6.61 1.03 -9.48
CA TRP A 201 -6.29 -0.24 -10.12
C TRP A 201 -7.10 -1.36 -9.48
N THR A 202 -7.39 -2.40 -10.26
CA THR A 202 -7.85 -3.70 -9.74
C THR A 202 -6.70 -4.70 -9.66
N GLU A 203 -6.92 -5.85 -9.02
CA GLU A 203 -5.93 -6.92 -9.00
C GLU A 203 -5.60 -7.42 -10.42
N LEU A 204 -6.61 -7.49 -11.28
CA LEU A 204 -6.43 -7.92 -12.67
C LEU A 204 -5.57 -6.92 -13.44
N ASP A 205 -5.74 -5.62 -13.21
CA ASP A 205 -4.92 -4.58 -13.85
C ASP A 205 -3.45 -4.66 -13.41
N VAL A 206 -3.20 -4.96 -12.12
CA VAL A 206 -1.84 -5.18 -11.60
C VAL A 206 -1.16 -6.33 -12.34
N TRP A 207 -1.84 -7.47 -12.50
CA TRP A 207 -1.27 -8.61 -13.22
C TRP A 207 -1.09 -8.36 -14.72
N ARG A 208 -2.04 -7.68 -15.36
CA ARG A 208 -1.91 -7.28 -16.77
C ARG A 208 -0.73 -6.33 -16.98
N TYR A 209 -0.49 -5.44 -16.04
CA TYR A 209 0.67 -4.55 -16.07
C TYR A 209 1.98 -5.31 -15.88
N ILE A 210 2.04 -6.22 -14.89
CA ILE A 210 3.18 -7.11 -14.69
C ILE A 210 3.51 -7.87 -15.97
N GLN A 211 2.50 -8.41 -16.65
CA GLN A 211 2.68 -9.11 -17.91
C GLN A 211 3.20 -8.16 -19.01
N LYS A 212 2.54 -7.00 -19.19
CA LYS A 212 2.89 -6.03 -20.25
C LYS A 212 4.33 -5.51 -20.11
N GLU A 213 4.75 -5.22 -18.89
CA GLU A 213 6.06 -4.62 -18.60
C GLU A 213 7.11 -5.68 -18.22
N ASN A 214 6.75 -6.98 -18.23
CA ASN A 214 7.60 -8.10 -17.85
C ASN A 214 8.28 -7.89 -16.47
N LEU A 215 7.49 -7.50 -15.46
CA LEU A 215 8.03 -7.17 -14.14
C LEU A 215 8.41 -8.43 -13.36
N PRO A 216 9.49 -8.38 -12.56
CA PRO A 216 9.82 -9.46 -11.65
C PRO A 216 8.74 -9.60 -10.57
N VAL A 217 8.42 -10.84 -10.21
CA VAL A 217 7.39 -11.15 -9.21
C VAL A 217 7.96 -12.13 -8.20
N ASN A 218 7.58 -11.95 -6.93
CA ASN A 218 7.98 -12.88 -5.89
C ASN A 218 7.50 -14.31 -6.22
N PRO A 219 8.37 -15.33 -6.13
CA PRO A 219 8.04 -16.69 -6.58
C PRO A 219 6.86 -17.32 -5.83
N LEU A 220 6.54 -16.84 -4.62
CA LEU A 220 5.38 -17.31 -3.83
C LEU A 220 4.03 -17.06 -4.53
N TYR A 221 3.96 -16.16 -5.51
CA TYR A 221 2.74 -15.94 -6.27
C TYR A 221 2.39 -17.06 -7.26
N PHE A 222 3.38 -17.89 -7.62
CA PHE A 222 3.21 -18.98 -8.56
C PHE A 222 2.91 -20.30 -7.85
N ALA A 223 2.07 -21.12 -8.47
CA ALA A 223 1.67 -22.40 -7.92
C ALA A 223 2.86 -23.34 -7.70
N ARG A 224 2.93 -23.93 -6.52
CA ARG A 224 3.77 -25.07 -6.16
C ARG A 224 2.91 -26.10 -5.45
N ASN A 225 2.89 -27.33 -5.95
CA ASN A 225 2.06 -28.42 -5.41
C ASN A 225 0.56 -28.03 -5.30
N GLY A 226 0.01 -27.44 -6.36
CA GLY A 226 -1.40 -27.04 -6.45
C GLY A 226 -1.79 -25.83 -5.59
N LYS A 227 -0.82 -25.09 -5.05
CA LYS A 227 -1.06 -23.96 -4.14
C LYS A 227 -0.21 -22.74 -4.48
N ARG A 228 -0.79 -21.55 -4.39
CA ARG A 228 -0.08 -20.26 -4.57
C ARG A 228 -0.54 -19.22 -3.56
N TYR A 229 0.24 -18.16 -3.37
CA TYR A 229 -0.19 -17.02 -2.57
C TYR A 229 -0.78 -15.92 -3.45
N ARG A 230 -1.94 -15.37 -3.06
CA ARG A 230 -2.56 -14.22 -3.76
C ARG A 230 -2.17 -12.87 -3.15
N SER A 231 -1.74 -12.86 -1.89
CA SER A 231 -1.29 -11.69 -1.14
C SER A 231 -0.17 -12.07 -0.15
N LEU A 232 0.91 -11.30 -0.08
CA LEU A 232 2.12 -11.63 0.71
C LEU A 232 2.33 -10.73 1.93
N GLY A 233 2.70 -11.32 3.08
CA GLY A 233 3.05 -10.59 4.30
C GLY A 233 3.83 -11.49 5.25
N CYS A 234 3.52 -11.46 6.54
CA CYS A 234 4.20 -12.31 7.51
C CYS A 234 3.73 -13.76 7.33
N MET A 235 4.68 -14.70 7.38
CA MET A 235 4.46 -16.14 7.27
C MET A 235 3.36 -16.68 8.21
N PRO A 236 3.32 -16.35 9.52
CA PRO A 236 2.33 -16.94 10.44
C PRO A 236 0.87 -16.53 10.15
N CYS A 237 0.64 -15.46 9.38
CA CYS A 237 -0.70 -14.94 9.11
C CYS A 237 -1.04 -14.86 7.61
N THR A 238 -0.30 -15.59 6.78
CA THR A 238 -0.51 -15.67 5.33
C THR A 238 -0.64 -17.13 4.92
N LYS A 239 -1.78 -17.51 4.36
CA LYS A 239 -2.07 -18.85 3.85
C LYS A 239 -2.16 -18.83 2.32
N PRO A 240 -1.72 -19.91 1.65
CA PRO A 240 -1.91 -20.05 0.21
C PRO A 240 -3.38 -20.36 -0.12
N ILE A 241 -3.71 -20.29 -1.40
CA ILE A 241 -4.98 -20.73 -1.99
C ILE A 241 -4.72 -21.89 -2.96
N ASP A 242 -5.72 -22.72 -3.19
CA ASP A 242 -5.66 -23.78 -4.20
C ASP A 242 -5.69 -23.16 -5.61
N SER A 243 -4.66 -23.46 -6.39
CA SER A 243 -4.45 -22.92 -7.73
C SER A 243 -3.30 -23.63 -8.44
N ASP A 244 -3.47 -23.91 -9.73
CA ASP A 244 -2.43 -24.44 -10.62
C ASP A 244 -1.77 -23.33 -11.47
N ALA A 245 -1.99 -22.06 -11.12
CA ALA A 245 -1.44 -20.93 -11.85
C ALA A 245 0.04 -20.70 -11.49
N ASP A 246 0.92 -21.33 -12.24
CA ASP A 246 2.39 -21.25 -12.13
C ASP A 246 3.03 -20.18 -13.04
N THR A 247 2.25 -19.48 -13.88
CA THR A 247 2.69 -18.33 -14.69
C THR A 247 1.76 -17.14 -14.56
N VAL A 248 2.22 -15.95 -14.98
CA VAL A 248 1.43 -14.72 -14.99
C VAL A 248 0.18 -14.88 -15.87
N GLU A 249 0.31 -15.49 -17.04
CA GLU A 249 -0.79 -15.77 -17.98
C GLU A 249 -1.88 -16.61 -17.31
N LYS A 250 -1.47 -17.67 -16.58
CA LYS A 250 -2.41 -18.54 -15.88
C LYS A 250 -3.09 -17.81 -14.73
N ILE A 251 -2.38 -16.93 -14.01
CA ILE A 251 -2.98 -16.10 -12.95
C ILE A 251 -4.03 -15.15 -13.55
N ILE A 252 -3.73 -14.48 -14.65
CA ILE A 252 -4.68 -13.59 -15.35
C ILE A 252 -5.93 -14.36 -15.77
N LYS A 253 -5.76 -15.51 -16.45
CA LYS A 253 -6.88 -16.37 -16.87
C LYS A 253 -7.70 -16.88 -15.68
N GLU A 254 -7.06 -17.16 -14.55
CA GLU A 254 -7.75 -17.55 -13.32
C GLU A 254 -8.61 -16.40 -12.77
N LEU A 255 -8.06 -15.18 -12.69
CA LEU A 255 -8.75 -14.00 -12.18
C LEU A 255 -9.91 -13.52 -13.07
N GLU A 256 -9.82 -13.76 -14.38
CA GLU A 256 -10.91 -13.46 -15.32
C GLU A 256 -12.12 -14.40 -15.11
N LYS A 257 -11.89 -15.62 -14.60
CA LYS A 257 -12.93 -16.64 -14.42
C LYS A 257 -13.46 -16.74 -12.99
N LYS A 258 -12.57 -16.67 -12.00
CA LYS A 258 -12.91 -16.88 -10.59
C LYS A 258 -13.33 -15.57 -9.93
N ARG A 259 -14.49 -15.59 -9.26
CA ARG A 259 -14.93 -14.51 -8.36
C ARG A 259 -14.44 -14.82 -6.94
N GLY A 260 -13.81 -13.87 -6.28
CA GLY A 260 -13.36 -13.99 -4.89
C GLY A 260 -12.38 -12.89 -4.49
N GLY A 261 -12.36 -12.51 -3.20
CA GLY A 261 -11.50 -11.44 -2.71
C GLY A 261 -10.02 -11.82 -2.69
N GLU A 262 -9.14 -10.88 -3.01
CA GLU A 262 -7.69 -11.10 -3.02
C GLU A 262 -7.13 -11.59 -1.68
N ARG A 263 -7.70 -11.06 -0.59
CA ARG A 263 -7.18 -11.23 0.77
C ARG A 263 -7.77 -12.44 1.50
N VAL A 264 -8.39 -13.38 0.79
CA VAL A 264 -8.97 -14.60 1.40
C VAL A 264 -7.95 -15.47 2.13
N GLY A 265 -6.69 -15.49 1.67
CA GLY A 265 -5.59 -16.21 2.32
C GLY A 265 -5.04 -15.52 3.58
N ARG A 266 -5.51 -14.31 3.93
CA ARG A 266 -5.10 -13.63 5.17
C ARG A 266 -5.89 -14.15 6.35
N GLN A 267 -5.30 -14.03 7.54
CA GLN A 267 -6.02 -14.31 8.78
C GLN A 267 -7.26 -13.42 8.89
N GLN A 268 -8.45 -14.01 8.89
CA GLN A 268 -9.72 -13.28 8.77
C GLN A 268 -10.05 -12.44 10.01
N ASP A 269 -9.62 -12.86 11.21
CA ASP A 269 -9.76 -12.05 12.43
C ASP A 269 -9.03 -10.71 12.31
N LYS A 270 -7.87 -10.72 11.64
CA LYS A 270 -7.14 -9.50 11.34
C LYS A 270 -7.92 -8.60 10.39
N GLU A 271 -8.54 -9.18 9.35
CA GLU A 271 -9.34 -8.41 8.38
C GLU A 271 -10.55 -7.75 9.06
N ARG A 272 -11.16 -8.40 10.06
CA ARG A 272 -12.25 -7.81 10.87
C ARG A 272 -11.81 -6.58 11.66
N ILE A 273 -10.58 -6.54 12.16
CA ILE A 273 -10.03 -5.40 12.91
C ILE A 273 -9.30 -4.37 12.04
N MET A 274 -9.22 -4.57 10.71
CA MET A 274 -8.52 -3.65 9.81
C MET A 274 -9.02 -2.21 9.92
N ARG A 275 -10.32 -2.01 10.12
CA ARG A 275 -10.89 -0.66 10.33
C ARG A 275 -10.22 0.05 11.52
N LYS A 276 -10.05 -0.66 12.65
CA LYS A 276 -9.40 -0.12 13.84
C LYS A 276 -7.91 0.11 13.62
N LEU A 277 -7.21 -0.86 13.01
CA LEU A 277 -5.78 -0.74 12.71
C LEU A 277 -5.48 0.47 11.81
N ARG A 278 -6.30 0.68 10.76
CA ARG A 278 -6.13 1.81 9.84
C ARG A 278 -6.40 3.15 10.49
N ALA A 279 -7.43 3.24 11.34
CA ALA A 279 -7.68 4.43 12.14
C ALA A 279 -6.48 4.78 13.04
N LEU A 280 -5.66 3.79 13.41
CA LEU A 280 -4.45 3.94 14.22
C LEU A 280 -3.15 4.08 13.40
N GLY A 281 -3.25 4.18 12.06
CA GLY A 281 -2.10 4.43 11.17
C GLY A 281 -1.47 3.20 10.52
N TYR A 282 -2.15 2.05 10.55
CA TYR A 282 -1.73 0.88 9.79
C TYR A 282 -1.86 1.11 8.28
N CYS A 283 -0.81 0.75 7.53
CA CYS A 283 -0.70 0.83 6.08
C CYS A 283 -1.37 -0.35 5.34
#